data_AF-Q7MWN5-F1
#
_entry.id   AF-Q7MWN5-F1
#
_cell.length_a   1.000
_cell.length_b   1.000
_cell.length_c   1.000
_cell.angle_alpha   90.00
_cell.angle_beta   90.00
_cell.angle_gamma   90.00
#
_symmetry.space_group_name_H-M   'P 1'
#
loop_
_entity.id
_entity.type
_entity.pdbx_description
1 polymer ?
#
loop_
_entity_poly.entity_id
_entity_poly.type
_entity_poly.pdbx_seq_one_letter_code
_entity_poly.pdbx_strand_id
1 'polypeptide(L)'
;MAKKFKIEPINKRHMTLHEAMEKLLREAGRGMTKDKIAEKLNKNKWYQKEDCSEISPNQISARASTYPEIFHRKGGKISLVNRNRTQQSSSKEVSKAPKNTKQIHRKNITLVEKELLDQLKIKLDKSIDISSAPQSSGIYCIQIKDKNRLPERFNEILSERNHNILYFGIAKNLKERLEQELFAKGHGTFFRSLGALLGYRPEKGSLVGKKNQKNYNYRFPKRDEQKIIKWIINNLAVNWVELEEDALRSMEKCLIKKHLPLLNLSNNPAKIQIIEESREECIRIAKSEP
;
A
#
# COMPACT_ATOMS: atom_id res chain seq x y z
N MET A 1 21.40 -37.21 3.43
CA MET A 1 19.94 -37.27 3.68
C MET A 1 19.43 -35.87 3.99
N ALA A 2 18.79 -35.20 3.03
CA ALA A 2 18.30 -33.83 3.20
C ALA A 2 16.89 -33.83 3.81
N LYS A 3 16.72 -33.21 4.98
CA LYS A 3 15.41 -32.97 5.60
C LYS A 3 14.61 -32.00 4.73
N LYS A 4 13.57 -32.51 4.06
CA LYS A 4 12.51 -31.71 3.45
C LYS A 4 11.77 -30.95 4.56
N PHE A 5 12.00 -29.65 4.69
CA PHE A 5 11.11 -28.77 5.44
C PHE A 5 9.80 -28.65 4.65
N LYS A 6 8.74 -29.31 5.15
CA LYS A 6 7.38 -29.02 4.72
C LYS A 6 7.02 -27.64 5.26
N ILE A 7 6.96 -26.64 4.39
CA ILE A 7 6.33 -25.36 4.69
C ILE A 7 4.83 -25.60 4.60
N GLU A 8 4.14 -25.65 5.73
CA GLU A 8 2.69 -25.64 5.75
C GLU A 8 2.16 -24.26 5.31
N PRO A 9 1.07 -24.19 4.53
CA PRO A 9 0.51 -22.93 4.09
C PRO A 9 -0.11 -22.19 5.29
N ILE A 10 0.36 -20.98 5.56
CA ILE A 10 -0.20 -20.11 6.61
C ILE A 10 -1.56 -19.60 6.15
N ASN A 11 -2.59 -20.41 6.39
CA ASN A 11 -3.98 -20.06 6.13
C ASN A 11 -4.55 -19.20 7.29
N LYS A 12 -4.02 -17.97 7.49
CA LYS A 12 -4.59 -16.96 8.41
C LYS A 12 -5.61 -16.01 7.73
N ARG A 13 -6.91 -16.34 7.83
CA ARG A 13 -8.03 -15.51 7.38
C ARG A 13 -7.99 -14.12 8.05
N HIS A 14 -8.28 -13.05 7.29
CA HIS A 14 -8.34 -11.69 7.83
C HIS A 14 -9.63 -11.45 8.64
N MET A 15 -9.45 -10.82 9.79
CA MET A 15 -10.52 -10.53 10.74
C MET A 15 -11.23 -9.23 10.37
N THR A 16 -12.56 -9.24 10.35
CA THR A 16 -13.39 -8.04 10.24
C THR A 16 -13.45 -7.28 11.57
N LEU A 17 -13.96 -6.05 11.56
CA LEU A 17 -14.04 -5.23 12.79
C LEU A 17 -14.87 -5.90 13.89
N HIS A 18 -16.02 -6.52 13.56
CA HIS A 18 -16.86 -7.17 14.57
C HIS A 18 -16.21 -8.45 15.11
N GLU A 19 -15.56 -9.27 14.25
CA GLU A 19 -14.79 -10.43 14.72
C GLU A 19 -13.64 -10.01 15.64
N ALA A 20 -12.97 -8.88 15.36
CA ALA A 20 -11.91 -8.34 16.19
C ALA A 20 -12.43 -7.83 17.54
N MET A 21 -13.57 -7.13 17.53
CA MET A 21 -14.27 -6.72 18.76
C MET A 21 -14.68 -7.93 19.59
N GLU A 22 -15.25 -8.96 18.95
CA GLU A 22 -15.69 -10.17 19.63
C GLU A 22 -14.51 -10.89 20.29
N LYS A 23 -13.42 -11.12 19.53
CA LYS A 23 -12.19 -11.71 20.05
C LYS A 23 -11.65 -10.93 21.25
N LEU A 24 -11.58 -9.61 21.16
CA LEU A 24 -11.07 -8.76 22.22
C LEU A 24 -11.90 -8.87 23.51
N LEU A 25 -13.22 -8.81 23.39
CA LEU A 25 -14.12 -8.91 24.54
C LEU A 25 -14.11 -10.31 25.16
N ARG A 26 -13.92 -11.35 24.34
CA ARG A 26 -13.76 -12.74 24.78
C ARG A 26 -12.47 -12.91 25.60
N GLU A 27 -11.33 -12.43 25.09
CA GLU A 27 -10.06 -12.48 25.82
C GLU A 27 -10.08 -11.63 27.10
N ALA A 28 -10.84 -10.54 27.11
CA ALA A 28 -10.96 -9.71 28.29
C ALA A 28 -11.87 -10.28 29.39
N GLY A 29 -12.79 -11.18 29.04
CA GLY A 29 -13.81 -11.73 29.94
C GLY A 29 -14.81 -10.70 30.51
N ARG A 30 -14.78 -9.44 30.04
CA ARG A 30 -15.63 -8.35 30.56
C ARG A 30 -15.90 -7.27 29.53
N GLY A 31 -17.00 -6.54 29.75
CA GLY A 31 -17.36 -5.40 28.92
C GLY A 31 -16.38 -4.23 29.02
N MET A 32 -16.15 -3.53 27.91
CA MET A 32 -15.24 -2.39 27.80
C MET A 32 -15.94 -1.18 27.18
N THR A 33 -15.42 0.02 27.45
CA THR A 33 -15.89 1.23 26.76
C THR A 33 -15.46 1.20 25.29
N LYS A 34 -16.21 1.92 24.44
CA LYS A 34 -15.88 2.07 23.02
C LYS A 34 -14.45 2.59 22.80
N ASP A 35 -13.99 3.48 23.68
CA ASP A 35 -12.65 4.09 23.60
C ASP A 35 -11.56 3.06 23.89
N LYS A 36 -11.75 2.25 24.95
CA LYS A 36 -10.78 1.21 25.31
C LYS A 36 -10.74 0.07 24.29
N ILE A 37 -11.86 -0.23 23.65
CA ILE A 37 -11.91 -1.20 22.53
C ILE A 37 -11.15 -0.64 21.33
N ALA A 38 -11.42 0.61 20.93
CA ALA A 38 -10.71 1.27 19.84
C ALA A 38 -9.20 1.31 20.09
N GLU A 39 -8.77 1.76 21.26
CA GLU A 39 -7.36 1.81 21.68
C GLU A 39 -6.70 0.43 21.57
N LYS A 40 -7.30 -0.62 22.16
CA LYS A 40 -6.73 -1.97 22.14
C LYS A 40 -6.68 -2.57 20.74
N LEU A 41 -7.71 -2.38 19.92
CA LEU A 41 -7.71 -2.86 18.53
C LEU A 41 -6.71 -2.10 17.66
N ASN A 42 -6.59 -0.79 17.84
CA ASN A 42 -5.57 0.03 17.17
C ASN A 42 -4.16 -0.37 17.61
N LYS A 43 -3.97 -0.82 18.86
CA LYS A 43 -2.67 -1.29 19.37
C LYS A 43 -2.31 -2.70 18.88
N ASN A 44 -3.26 -3.64 18.90
CA ASN A 44 -3.00 -5.04 18.55
C ASN A 44 -3.06 -5.34 17.05
N LYS A 45 -3.61 -4.42 16.24
CA LYS A 45 -3.71 -4.49 14.78
C LYS A 45 -4.44 -5.74 14.26
N TRP A 46 -5.37 -6.30 15.03
CA TRP A 46 -6.18 -7.44 14.57
C TRP A 46 -7.14 -7.08 13.44
N TYR A 47 -7.61 -5.83 13.41
CA TYR A 47 -8.34 -5.24 12.29
C TYR A 47 -7.67 -3.93 11.91
N GLN A 48 -7.66 -3.62 10.61
CA GLN A 48 -7.20 -2.35 10.09
C GLN A 48 -8.20 -1.84 9.04
N LYS A 49 -8.48 -0.54 9.07
CA LYS A 49 -9.30 0.13 8.07
C LYS A 49 -8.58 0.14 6.71
N GLU A 50 -9.35 0.15 5.63
CA GLU A 50 -8.81 0.23 4.26
C GLU A 50 -7.98 1.51 4.02
N ASP A 51 -8.30 2.61 4.69
CA ASP A 51 -7.55 3.87 4.58
C ASP A 51 -6.39 3.99 5.58
N CYS A 52 -6.17 2.93 6.39
CA CYS A 52 -5.24 2.80 7.51
C CYS A 52 -5.29 3.89 8.58
N SER A 53 -6.37 4.66 8.62
CA SER A 53 -6.62 5.50 9.78
C SER A 53 -6.99 4.63 10.98
N GLU A 54 -6.88 5.22 12.17
CA GLU A 54 -7.28 4.56 13.40
C GLU A 54 -8.78 4.27 13.43
N ILE A 55 -9.13 3.16 14.06
CA ILE A 55 -10.52 2.84 14.39
C ILE A 55 -10.95 3.85 15.44
N SER A 56 -11.95 4.67 15.11
CA SER A 56 -12.50 5.62 16.08
C SER A 56 -13.46 4.93 17.05
N PRO A 57 -13.61 5.44 18.29
CA PRO A 57 -14.59 4.92 19.24
C PRO A 57 -16.03 4.92 18.70
N ASN A 58 -16.38 5.91 17.86
CA ASN A 58 -17.70 5.98 17.24
C ASN A 58 -17.95 4.83 16.25
N GLN A 59 -16.92 4.37 15.54
CA GLN A 59 -17.03 3.20 14.67
C GLN A 59 -17.24 1.90 15.47
N ILE A 60 -16.62 1.78 16.64
CA ILE A 60 -16.89 0.67 17.57
C ILE A 60 -18.36 0.70 18.03
N SER A 61 -18.84 1.88 18.44
CA SER A 61 -20.23 2.05 18.89
C SER A 61 -21.23 1.74 17.77
N ALA A 62 -21.00 2.26 16.56
CA ALA A 62 -21.84 2.00 15.40
C ALA A 62 -21.84 0.50 15.06
N ARG A 63 -20.66 -0.13 15.06
CA ARG A 63 -20.55 -1.57 14.78
C ARG A 63 -21.28 -2.41 15.83
N ALA A 64 -21.15 -2.10 17.12
CA ALA A 64 -21.87 -2.82 18.17
C ALA A 64 -23.39 -2.69 18.01
N SER A 65 -23.89 -1.53 17.57
CA SER A 65 -25.33 -1.35 17.26
C SER A 65 -25.81 -2.20 16.08
N THR A 66 -24.96 -2.43 15.09
CA THR A 66 -25.32 -3.24 13.90
C THR A 66 -25.42 -4.74 14.22
N TYR A 67 -24.77 -5.21 15.29
CA TYR A 67 -24.71 -6.63 15.67
C TYR A 67 -25.23 -6.87 17.11
N PRO A 68 -26.52 -6.57 17.39
CA PRO A 68 -27.11 -6.74 18.73
C PRO A 68 -27.15 -8.19 19.21
N GLU A 69 -27.08 -9.16 18.29
CA GLU A 69 -27.01 -10.59 18.58
C GLU A 69 -25.63 -11.04 19.12
N ILE A 70 -24.60 -10.21 18.94
CA ILE A 70 -23.23 -10.46 19.41
C ILE A 70 -22.90 -9.52 20.57
N PHE A 71 -23.28 -8.25 20.47
CA PHE A 71 -22.89 -7.20 21.41
C PHE A 71 -24.08 -6.64 22.20
N HIS A 72 -23.90 -6.56 23.52
CA HIS A 72 -24.79 -5.86 24.42
C HIS A 72 -24.17 -4.53 24.86
N ARG A 73 -24.96 -3.45 24.85
CA ARG A 73 -24.53 -2.10 25.24
C ARG A 73 -25.24 -1.68 26.52
N LYS A 74 -24.50 -1.51 27.62
CA LYS A 74 -25.06 -1.05 28.91
C LYS A 74 -24.05 -0.19 29.69
N GLY A 75 -24.50 0.94 30.23
CA GLY A 75 -23.68 1.83 31.05
C GLY A 75 -22.40 2.30 30.36
N GLY A 76 -22.48 2.65 29.07
CA GLY A 76 -21.33 3.08 28.26
C GLY A 76 -20.33 1.98 27.92
N LYS A 77 -20.59 0.72 28.31
CA LYS A 77 -19.75 -0.45 28.01
C LYS A 77 -20.42 -1.34 26.97
N ILE A 78 -19.58 -2.02 26.21
CA ILE A 78 -19.94 -3.02 25.20
C ILE A 78 -19.42 -4.36 25.71
N SER A 79 -20.29 -5.36 25.81
CA SER A 79 -19.99 -6.72 26.25
C SER A 79 -20.54 -7.74 25.27
N LEU A 80 -20.09 -9.00 25.35
CA LEU A 80 -20.70 -10.09 24.60
C LEU A 80 -22.06 -10.45 25.19
N VAL A 81 -23.01 -10.83 24.34
CA VAL A 81 -24.29 -11.40 24.78
C VAL A 81 -24.05 -12.76 25.40
N ASN A 82 -24.45 -12.96 26.66
CA ASN A 82 -24.37 -14.26 27.32
C ASN A 82 -25.48 -15.18 26.78
N ARG A 83 -25.12 -16.18 25.96
CA ARG A 83 -26.08 -17.19 25.46
C ARG A 83 -26.54 -18.22 26.51
N ASN A 84 -26.06 -18.14 27.75
CA ASN A 84 -26.30 -19.17 28.77
C ASN A 84 -27.29 -18.76 29.89
N ARG A 85 -28.19 -17.79 29.66
CA ARG A 85 -29.18 -17.42 30.69
C ARG A 85 -30.53 -16.92 30.16
N THR A 86 -31.10 -17.63 29.19
CA THR A 86 -32.55 -17.60 28.90
C THR A 86 -32.89 -18.71 27.90
N GLN A 87 -32.99 -19.95 28.39
CA GLN A 87 -33.90 -20.93 27.82
C GLN A 87 -35.13 -20.97 28.72
N GLN A 88 -36.10 -20.10 28.46
CA GLN A 88 -37.51 -20.43 28.64
C GLN A 88 -38.38 -19.42 27.90
N SER A 89 -39.39 -19.96 27.22
CA SER A 89 -40.51 -19.33 26.51
C SER A 89 -40.29 -18.81 25.07
N SER A 90 -41.04 -19.50 24.19
CA SER A 90 -41.54 -19.16 22.85
C SER A 90 -40.56 -19.10 21.68
N SER A 91 -40.40 -20.30 21.11
CA SER A 91 -40.27 -20.60 19.70
C SER A 91 -41.15 -19.71 18.79
N LYS A 92 -40.52 -19.14 17.76
CA LYS A 92 -41.04 -19.10 16.38
C LYS A 92 -39.86 -19.02 15.41
N GLU A 93 -39.66 -20.12 14.70
CA GLU A 93 -38.77 -20.22 13.55
C GLU A 93 -39.22 -19.26 12.45
N VAL A 94 -38.30 -18.45 11.92
CA VAL A 94 -38.29 -18.16 10.48
C VAL A 94 -36.85 -18.20 9.99
N SER A 95 -36.63 -19.23 9.18
CA SER A 95 -35.47 -19.53 8.33
C SER A 95 -34.99 -18.35 7.48
N LYS A 96 -33.67 -18.09 7.51
CA LYS A 96 -32.91 -17.69 6.30
C LYS A 96 -31.52 -18.35 6.32
N ALA A 97 -31.28 -19.15 5.28
CA ALA A 97 -30.09 -19.96 5.04
C ALA A 97 -28.78 -19.14 5.05
N PRO A 98 -27.65 -19.72 5.47
CA PRO A 98 -26.36 -19.06 5.41
C PRO A 98 -25.93 -18.93 3.94
N LYS A 99 -25.86 -17.69 3.44
CA LYS A 99 -25.22 -17.41 2.14
C LYS A 99 -23.74 -17.71 2.25
N ASN A 100 -23.37 -18.81 1.63
CA ASN A 100 -22.01 -19.28 1.40
C ASN A 100 -21.16 -18.14 0.82
N THR A 101 -20.35 -17.47 1.67
CA THR A 101 -19.46 -16.40 1.22
C THR A 101 -18.04 -16.94 1.23
N LYS A 102 -17.44 -17.06 0.05
CA LYS A 102 -16.04 -17.44 -0.18
C LYS A 102 -15.14 -16.64 0.77
N GLN A 103 -14.57 -17.32 1.76
CA GLN A 103 -13.64 -16.74 2.72
C GLN A 103 -12.28 -16.60 2.05
N ILE A 104 -11.96 -15.40 1.58
CA ILE A 104 -10.70 -15.11 0.88
C ILE A 104 -9.71 -14.48 1.87
N HIS A 105 -8.50 -15.02 1.82
CA HIS A 105 -7.29 -14.52 2.47
C HIS A 105 -6.93 -13.13 1.97
N ARG A 106 -7.06 -12.12 2.83
CA ARG A 106 -6.27 -10.89 2.65
C ARG A 106 -4.89 -11.14 3.29
N LYS A 107 -3.81 -10.51 2.82
CA LYS A 107 -2.51 -10.52 3.54
C LYS A 107 -2.44 -9.32 4.46
N ASN A 108 -1.86 -9.47 5.66
CA ASN A 108 -1.72 -8.38 6.63
C ASN A 108 -0.69 -7.36 6.16
N ILE A 109 -0.99 -6.06 6.29
CA ILE A 109 -0.08 -4.98 5.90
C ILE A 109 1.33 -5.17 6.44
N THR A 110 1.45 -5.61 7.70
CA THR A 110 2.73 -5.77 8.38
C THR A 110 3.55 -6.88 7.71
N LEU A 111 2.87 -7.92 7.24
CA LEU A 111 3.51 -9.03 6.53
C LEU A 111 3.93 -8.60 5.13
N VAL A 112 3.05 -7.93 4.38
CA VAL A 112 3.33 -7.42 3.03
C VAL A 112 4.47 -6.41 3.05
N GLU A 113 4.44 -5.47 3.99
CA GLU A 113 5.49 -4.48 4.21
C GLU A 113 6.83 -5.15 4.50
N LYS A 114 6.83 -6.12 5.43
CA LYS A 114 8.03 -6.87 5.76
C LYS A 114 8.56 -7.63 4.54
N GLU A 115 7.69 -8.32 3.80
CA GLU A 115 8.05 -9.06 2.59
C GLU A 115 8.64 -8.14 1.50
N LEU A 116 8.03 -6.96 1.30
CA LEU A 116 8.54 -5.93 0.38
C LEU A 116 9.94 -5.46 0.81
N LEU A 117 10.10 -5.06 2.07
CA LEU A 117 11.30 -4.35 2.54
C LEU A 117 12.47 -5.28 2.91
N ASP A 118 12.23 -6.48 3.44
CA ASP A 118 13.31 -7.39 3.84
C ASP A 118 14.00 -8.00 2.62
N GLN A 119 13.26 -8.35 1.57
CA GLN A 119 13.88 -8.84 0.33
C GLN A 119 14.66 -7.74 -0.41
N LEU A 120 14.30 -6.46 -0.20
CA LEU A 120 15.07 -5.34 -0.75
C LEU A 120 16.46 -5.22 -0.12
N LYS A 121 16.59 -5.47 1.18
CA LYS A 121 17.91 -5.47 1.85
C LYS A 121 18.88 -6.46 1.21
N ILE A 122 18.37 -7.60 0.72
CA ILE A 122 19.16 -8.63 0.03
C ILE A 122 19.53 -8.22 -1.40
N LYS A 123 18.70 -7.37 -2.04
CA LYS A 123 18.86 -6.94 -3.43
C LYS A 123 19.66 -5.65 -3.60
N LEU A 124 20.05 -4.98 -2.52
CA LEU A 124 20.71 -3.68 -2.57
C LEU A 124 22.05 -3.73 -3.33
N ASP A 125 22.76 -4.85 -3.26
CA ASP A 125 24.06 -5.03 -3.93
C ASP A 125 23.96 -5.62 -5.34
N LYS A 126 22.76 -5.92 -5.82
CA LYS A 126 22.53 -6.59 -7.12
C LYS A 126 22.06 -5.60 -8.18
N SER A 127 22.38 -5.86 -9.44
CA SER A 127 21.74 -5.17 -10.56
C SER A 127 20.24 -5.44 -10.57
N ILE A 128 19.44 -4.50 -11.04
CA ILE A 128 18.00 -4.72 -11.20
C ILE A 128 17.76 -5.86 -12.18
N ASP A 129 17.04 -6.89 -11.72
CA ASP A 129 16.47 -7.93 -12.56
C ASP A 129 14.99 -8.10 -12.24
N ILE A 130 14.16 -7.98 -13.28
CA ILE A 130 12.71 -8.15 -13.23
C ILE A 130 12.24 -9.36 -14.05
N SER A 131 13.15 -10.24 -14.49
CA SER A 131 12.84 -11.45 -15.26
C SER A 131 11.80 -12.31 -14.56
N SER A 132 11.90 -12.42 -13.23
CA SER A 132 11.00 -13.17 -12.34
C SER A 132 9.75 -12.42 -11.89
N ALA A 133 9.52 -11.19 -12.36
CA ALA A 133 8.31 -10.46 -12.01
C ALA A 133 7.07 -11.14 -12.64
N PRO A 134 6.00 -11.39 -11.86
CA PRO A 134 4.83 -12.10 -12.35
C PRO A 134 3.94 -11.20 -13.22
N GLN A 135 3.09 -11.82 -14.03
CA GLN A 135 2.06 -11.12 -14.82
C GLN A 135 0.74 -10.94 -14.04
N SER A 136 0.76 -11.15 -12.73
CA SER A 136 -0.36 -11.00 -11.81
C SER A 136 -0.37 -9.61 -11.15
N SER A 137 -1.44 -9.37 -10.39
CA SER A 137 -1.62 -8.15 -9.62
C SER A 137 -0.71 -8.12 -8.39
N GLY A 138 -0.28 -6.93 -8.01
CA GLY A 138 0.55 -6.77 -6.82
C GLY A 138 1.01 -5.35 -6.57
N ILE A 139 1.86 -5.24 -5.57
CA ILE A 139 2.48 -4.01 -5.11
C ILE A 139 4.00 -4.13 -5.26
N TYR A 140 4.67 -3.01 -5.56
CA TYR A 140 6.12 -2.94 -5.66
C TYR A 140 6.67 -1.73 -4.92
N CYS A 141 7.93 -1.84 -4.50
CA CYS A 141 8.69 -0.82 -3.82
C CYS A 141 10.02 -0.60 -4.54
N ILE A 142 10.39 0.67 -4.73
CA ILE A 142 11.67 1.08 -5.33
C ILE A 142 12.46 1.86 -4.27
N GLN A 143 13.72 1.48 -4.09
CA GLN A 143 14.65 2.10 -3.14
C GLN A 143 15.93 2.57 -3.84
N ILE A 144 16.53 3.64 -3.31
CA ILE A 144 17.89 4.06 -3.67
C ILE A 144 18.90 3.21 -2.88
N LYS A 145 19.94 2.72 -3.56
CA LYS A 145 21.02 1.96 -2.92
C LYS A 145 21.88 2.86 -2.04
N ASP A 146 22.26 4.01 -2.60
CA ASP A 146 23.09 5.03 -1.96
C ASP A 146 22.45 6.40 -2.18
N LYS A 147 21.98 7.03 -1.10
CA LYS A 147 21.28 8.31 -1.15
C LYS A 147 22.15 9.42 -1.72
N ASN A 148 23.48 9.34 -1.59
CA ASN A 148 24.42 10.34 -2.11
C ASN A 148 24.45 10.39 -3.65
N ARG A 149 23.79 9.43 -4.33
CA ARG A 149 23.61 9.43 -5.78
C ARG A 149 22.46 10.34 -6.24
N LEU A 150 21.64 10.82 -5.31
CA LEU A 150 20.62 11.83 -5.56
C LEU A 150 21.22 13.24 -5.35
N PRO A 151 20.62 14.29 -5.95
CA PRO A 151 20.94 15.65 -5.56
C PRO A 151 20.79 15.87 -4.04
N GLU A 152 21.69 16.65 -3.45
CA GLU A 152 21.91 16.80 -1.99
C GLU A 152 20.61 17.00 -1.20
N ARG A 153 19.75 17.94 -1.63
CA ARG A 153 18.46 18.23 -1.00
C ARG A 153 17.55 16.99 -0.86
N PHE A 154 17.59 16.05 -1.79
CA PHE A 154 16.76 14.84 -1.72
C PHE A 154 17.37 13.76 -0.83
N ASN A 155 18.70 13.73 -0.72
CA ASN A 155 19.41 12.88 0.22
C ASN A 155 19.07 13.27 1.66
N GLU A 156 19.10 14.57 1.97
CA GLU A 156 18.75 15.12 3.28
C GLU A 156 17.33 14.69 3.71
N ILE A 157 16.34 14.87 2.84
CA ILE A 157 14.95 14.45 3.11
C ILE A 157 14.84 12.96 3.43
N LEU A 158 15.52 12.10 2.67
CA LEU A 158 15.53 10.66 2.95
C LEU A 158 16.26 10.32 4.27
N SER A 159 17.23 11.14 4.66
CA SER A 159 17.96 10.98 5.92
C SER A 159 17.11 11.41 7.12
N GLU A 160 16.38 12.52 7.02
CA GLU A 160 15.38 12.93 8.01
C GLU A 160 14.27 11.89 8.19
N ARG A 161 13.82 11.26 7.09
CA ARG A 161 12.79 10.20 7.14
C ARG A 161 13.35 8.82 7.55
N ASN A 162 14.66 8.71 7.74
CA ASN A 162 15.34 7.49 8.16
C ASN A 162 15.06 6.24 7.28
N HIS A 163 15.02 6.42 5.95
CA HIS A 163 14.84 5.31 5.00
C HIS A 163 15.39 5.63 3.60
N ASN A 164 15.38 4.63 2.70
CA ASN A 164 15.83 4.77 1.31
C ASN A 164 14.69 4.65 0.27
N ILE A 165 13.43 4.72 0.71
CA ILE A 165 12.27 4.46 -0.15
C ILE A 165 11.99 5.64 -1.08
N LEU A 166 12.03 5.37 -2.39
CA LEU A 166 11.69 6.35 -3.41
C LEU A 166 10.22 6.25 -3.82
N TYR A 167 9.67 5.04 -3.94
CA TYR A 167 8.34 4.86 -4.51
C TYR A 167 7.67 3.56 -4.08
N PHE A 168 6.36 3.63 -3.83
CA PHE A 168 5.46 2.48 -3.84
C PHE A 168 4.50 2.60 -5.02
N GLY A 169 4.22 1.48 -5.68
CA GLY A 169 3.22 1.45 -6.73
C GLY A 169 2.48 0.12 -6.79
N ILE A 170 1.30 0.14 -7.40
CA ILE A 170 0.48 -1.04 -7.65
C ILE A 170 0.33 -1.34 -9.14
N ALA A 171 0.05 -2.60 -9.46
CA ALA A 171 -0.20 -3.06 -10.82
C ALA A 171 -1.21 -4.20 -10.83
N LYS A 172 -1.96 -4.33 -11.93
CA LYS A 172 -2.67 -5.58 -12.27
C LYS A 172 -1.78 -6.60 -12.98
N ASN A 173 -0.69 -6.12 -13.58
CA ASN A 173 0.37 -6.91 -14.19
C ASN A 173 1.71 -6.31 -13.75
N LEU A 174 2.36 -6.94 -12.77
CA LEU A 174 3.60 -6.45 -12.18
C LEU A 174 4.73 -6.38 -13.21
N LYS A 175 4.89 -7.40 -14.06
CA LYS A 175 5.94 -7.45 -15.09
C LYS A 175 5.86 -6.25 -16.03
N GLU A 176 4.70 -6.02 -16.64
CA GLU A 176 4.49 -4.91 -17.58
C GLU A 176 4.67 -3.56 -16.89
N ARG A 177 4.16 -3.43 -15.65
CA ARG A 177 4.27 -2.15 -14.94
C ARG A 177 5.71 -1.83 -14.56
N LEU A 178 6.49 -2.81 -14.09
CA LEU A 178 7.90 -2.60 -13.78
C LEU A 178 8.71 -2.26 -15.04
N GLU A 179 8.34 -2.82 -16.19
CA GLU A 179 8.90 -2.43 -17.49
C GLU A 179 8.63 -0.96 -17.84
N GLN A 180 7.42 -0.48 -17.58
CA GLN A 180 7.05 0.93 -17.76
C GLN A 180 7.81 1.85 -16.79
N GLU A 181 7.91 1.47 -15.52
CA GLU A 181 8.49 2.32 -14.47
C GLU A 181 10.02 2.36 -14.48
N LEU A 182 10.70 1.28 -14.89
CA LEU A 182 12.16 1.16 -14.81
C LEU A 182 12.87 1.29 -16.16
N PHE A 183 12.19 0.93 -17.27
CA PHE A 183 12.82 0.75 -18.58
C PHE A 183 12.16 1.57 -19.71
N ALA A 184 11.34 2.56 -19.37
CA ALA A 184 10.62 3.43 -20.32
C ALA A 184 9.78 2.68 -21.37
N LYS A 185 9.35 1.44 -21.10
CA LYS A 185 8.49 0.64 -22.00
C LYS A 185 7.02 1.06 -21.85
N GLY A 186 6.69 2.29 -22.21
CA GLY A 186 5.35 2.85 -22.09
C GLY A 186 5.26 4.00 -21.09
N HIS A 187 4.20 4.05 -20.28
CA HIS A 187 3.91 5.20 -19.41
C HIS A 187 4.26 4.96 -17.93
N GLY A 188 5.53 5.12 -17.55
CA GLY A 188 5.97 5.07 -16.15
C GLY A 188 5.87 6.42 -15.41
N THR A 189 5.11 6.49 -14.31
CA THR A 189 5.01 7.72 -13.50
C THR A 189 6.27 7.95 -12.65
N PHE A 190 6.82 6.88 -12.08
CA PHE A 190 8.10 6.90 -11.39
C PHE A 190 9.20 7.32 -12.35
N PHE A 191 9.28 6.71 -13.54
CA PHE A 191 10.30 7.03 -14.55
C PHE A 191 10.34 8.53 -14.88
N ARG A 192 9.17 9.14 -15.12
CA ARG A 192 9.06 10.59 -15.40
C ARG A 192 9.42 11.46 -14.20
N SER A 193 8.99 11.07 -13.01
CA SER A 193 9.30 11.81 -11.77
C SER A 193 10.80 11.78 -11.47
N LEU A 194 11.44 10.62 -11.64
CA LEU A 194 12.88 10.46 -11.47
C LEU A 194 13.66 11.23 -12.53
N GLY A 195 13.28 11.14 -13.81
CA GLY A 195 13.95 11.90 -14.87
C GLY A 195 13.92 13.40 -14.63
N ALA A 196 12.77 13.94 -14.22
CA ALA A 196 12.64 15.35 -13.86
C ALA A 196 13.51 15.72 -12.64
N LEU A 197 13.51 14.87 -11.60
CA LEU A 197 14.35 15.03 -10.41
C LEU A 197 15.84 15.06 -10.75
N LEU A 198 16.28 14.23 -11.70
CA LEU A 198 17.67 14.18 -12.18
C LEU A 198 18.01 15.32 -13.17
N GLY A 199 17.08 16.25 -13.44
CA GLY A 199 17.31 17.41 -14.30
C GLY A 199 17.04 17.18 -15.80
N TYR A 200 16.59 16.00 -16.21
CA TYR A 200 16.23 15.75 -17.61
C TYR A 200 14.92 16.45 -17.96
N ARG A 201 14.77 16.83 -19.24
CA ARG A 201 13.60 17.53 -19.78
C ARG A 201 13.11 16.85 -21.07
N PRO A 202 11.79 16.84 -21.33
CA PRO A 202 11.24 16.31 -22.57
C PRO A 202 11.55 17.23 -23.76
N GLU A 203 11.32 16.70 -24.97
CA GLU A 203 11.36 17.53 -26.18
C GLU A 203 10.23 18.56 -26.19
N LYS A 204 10.53 19.76 -26.68
CA LYS A 204 9.55 20.81 -26.93
C LYS A 204 8.47 20.31 -27.87
N GLY A 205 7.23 20.73 -27.64
CA GLY A 205 6.09 20.35 -28.47
C GLY A 205 5.70 18.87 -28.44
N SER A 206 6.35 18.01 -27.65
CA SER A 206 6.07 16.56 -27.61
C SER A 206 4.66 16.17 -27.16
N LEU A 207 3.89 17.12 -26.61
CA LEU A 207 2.47 16.98 -26.26
C LEU A 207 1.51 17.78 -27.15
N VAL A 208 2.01 18.59 -28.10
CA VAL A 208 1.18 19.36 -29.03
C VAL A 208 0.33 18.41 -29.87
N GLY A 209 -0.95 18.76 -30.07
CA GLY A 209 -1.91 17.96 -30.85
C GLY A 209 -2.42 16.67 -30.19
N LYS A 210 -1.94 16.27 -29.00
CA LYS A 210 -2.44 15.06 -28.32
C LYS A 210 -3.77 15.32 -27.60
N LYS A 211 -4.75 14.42 -27.76
CA LYS A 211 -6.13 14.53 -27.22
C LYS A 211 -6.22 14.86 -25.72
N ASN A 212 -5.20 14.49 -24.93
CA ASN A 212 -5.14 14.79 -23.50
C ASN A 212 -3.89 15.61 -23.14
N GLN A 213 -3.79 16.85 -23.62
CA GLN A 213 -2.66 17.74 -23.28
C GLN A 213 -2.55 18.01 -21.76
N LYS A 214 -3.62 17.78 -20.97
CA LYS A 214 -3.57 17.84 -19.50
C LYS A 214 -2.79 16.67 -18.87
N ASN A 215 -2.45 15.62 -19.63
CA ASN A 215 -1.80 14.44 -19.09
C ASN A 215 -0.29 14.61 -19.00
N TYR A 216 0.27 14.19 -17.87
CA TYR A 216 1.68 14.13 -17.53
C TYR A 216 2.52 13.16 -18.40
N ASN A 217 2.06 12.79 -19.60
CA ASN A 217 2.61 11.70 -20.42
C ASN A 217 3.61 12.20 -21.47
N TYR A 218 4.41 13.22 -21.12
CA TYR A 218 5.58 13.60 -21.93
C TYR A 218 6.57 12.44 -21.98
N ARG A 219 7.45 12.47 -22.98
CA ARG A 219 8.57 11.51 -23.11
C ARG A 219 9.87 12.27 -23.15
N PHE A 220 10.91 11.68 -22.57
CA PHE A 220 12.26 12.23 -22.70
C PHE A 220 12.83 11.85 -24.08
N PRO A 221 13.77 12.63 -24.62
CA PRO A 221 14.54 12.22 -25.80
C PRO A 221 15.15 10.84 -25.59
N LYS A 222 15.24 10.02 -26.65
CA LYS A 222 15.73 8.63 -26.53
C LYS A 222 17.12 8.54 -25.89
N ARG A 223 18.00 9.51 -26.18
CA ARG A 223 19.34 9.61 -25.57
C ARG A 223 19.25 9.77 -24.04
N ASP A 224 18.30 10.56 -23.54
CA ASP A 224 18.14 10.81 -22.12
C ASP A 224 17.37 9.68 -21.43
N GLU A 225 16.40 9.04 -22.09
CA GLU A 225 15.80 7.81 -21.59
C GLU A 225 16.88 6.75 -21.28
N GLN A 226 17.85 6.55 -22.19
CA GLN A 226 18.94 5.60 -21.95
C GLN A 226 19.83 5.98 -20.76
N LYS A 227 20.11 7.27 -20.56
CA LYS A 227 20.86 7.73 -19.38
C LYS A 227 20.09 7.48 -18.08
N ILE A 228 18.78 7.77 -18.07
CA ILE A 228 17.90 7.52 -16.92
C ILE A 228 17.83 6.02 -16.63
N ILE A 229 17.64 5.17 -17.65
CA ILE A 229 17.61 3.71 -17.49
C ILE A 229 18.93 3.20 -16.91
N LYS A 230 20.07 3.66 -17.45
CA LYS A 230 21.40 3.29 -16.93
C LYS A 230 21.55 3.73 -15.47
N TRP A 231 21.09 4.92 -15.12
CA TRP A 231 21.10 5.40 -13.75
C TRP A 231 20.22 4.53 -12.84
N ILE A 232 19.01 4.15 -13.28
CA ILE A 232 18.10 3.26 -12.55
C ILE A 232 18.77 1.92 -12.24
N ILE A 233 19.33 1.25 -13.26
CA ILE A 233 19.95 -0.08 -13.12
C ILE A 233 21.10 -0.05 -12.09
N ASN A 234 21.89 1.01 -12.11
CA ASN A 234 23.06 1.13 -11.25
C ASN A 234 22.71 1.51 -9.82
N ASN A 235 21.72 2.39 -9.62
CA ASN A 235 21.50 3.05 -8.34
C ASN A 235 20.29 2.54 -7.57
N LEU A 236 19.36 1.81 -8.19
CA LEU A 236 18.10 1.45 -7.56
C LEU A 236 17.98 -0.05 -7.28
N ALA A 237 17.21 -0.38 -6.24
CA ALA A 237 16.73 -1.73 -5.96
C ALA A 237 15.19 -1.75 -6.03
N VAL A 238 14.64 -2.87 -6.50
CA VAL A 238 13.19 -3.05 -6.63
C VAL A 238 12.76 -4.40 -6.09
N ASN A 239 11.60 -4.42 -5.46
CA ASN A 239 10.95 -5.64 -5.02
C ASN A 239 9.44 -5.53 -5.16
N TRP A 240 8.77 -6.67 -5.26
CA TRP A 240 7.33 -6.76 -5.45
C TRP A 240 6.74 -7.92 -4.65
N VAL A 241 5.45 -7.81 -4.35
CA VAL A 241 4.66 -8.84 -3.67
C VAL A 241 3.33 -8.96 -4.42
N GLU A 242 2.97 -10.18 -4.80
CA GLU A 242 1.66 -10.49 -5.37
C GLU A 242 0.57 -10.28 -4.34
N LEU A 243 -0.49 -9.59 -4.76
CA LEU A 243 -1.66 -9.26 -3.94
C LEU A 243 -2.92 -9.24 -4.79
N GLU A 244 -4.03 -9.62 -4.17
CA GLU A 244 -5.36 -9.50 -4.74
C GLU A 244 -5.70 -8.03 -5.06
N GLU A 245 -6.41 -7.81 -6.17
CA GLU A 245 -6.72 -6.48 -6.69
C GLU A 245 -7.48 -5.59 -5.70
N ASP A 246 -8.37 -6.19 -4.90
CA ASP A 246 -9.21 -5.48 -3.91
C ASP A 246 -8.38 -4.87 -2.76
N ALA A 247 -7.23 -5.46 -2.46
CA ALA A 247 -6.33 -5.02 -1.40
C ALA A 247 -5.29 -3.98 -1.87
N LEU A 248 -5.10 -3.80 -3.18
CA LEU A 248 -4.00 -2.97 -3.71
C LEU A 248 -4.07 -1.51 -3.28
N ARG A 249 -5.22 -0.85 -3.53
CA ARG A 249 -5.37 0.59 -3.30
C ARG A 249 -5.25 0.97 -1.84
N SER A 250 -5.83 0.16 -0.95
CA SER A 250 -5.71 0.33 0.49
C SER A 250 -4.26 0.16 0.91
N MET A 251 -3.63 -0.97 0.54
CA MET A 251 -2.24 -1.28 0.88
C MET A 251 -1.27 -0.17 0.45
N GLU A 252 -1.35 0.28 -0.81
CA GLU A 252 -0.52 1.35 -1.35
C GLU A 252 -0.66 2.64 -0.56
N LYS A 253 -1.90 3.08 -0.33
CA LYS A 253 -2.19 4.31 0.43
C LYS A 253 -1.61 4.23 1.84
N CYS A 254 -1.69 3.07 2.48
CA CYS A 254 -1.15 2.86 3.81
C CYS A 254 0.38 2.91 3.85
N LEU A 255 1.06 2.24 2.92
CA LEU A 255 2.51 2.27 2.84
C LEU A 255 3.04 3.66 2.50
N ILE A 256 2.38 4.38 1.58
CA ILE A 256 2.73 5.76 1.24
C ILE A 256 2.59 6.68 2.46
N LYS A 257 1.47 6.60 3.20
CA LYS A 257 1.28 7.43 4.41
C LYS A 257 2.26 7.11 5.52
N LYS A 258 2.61 5.83 5.69
CA LYS A 258 3.52 5.36 6.74
C LYS A 258 4.96 5.77 6.46
N HIS A 259 5.40 5.56 5.23
CA HIS A 259 6.81 5.70 4.85
C HIS A 259 7.14 7.00 4.17
N LEU A 260 6.17 7.79 3.71
CA LEU A 260 6.42 9.07 3.04
C LEU A 260 7.50 8.94 1.93
N PRO A 261 7.31 8.05 0.93
CA PRO A 261 8.32 7.82 -0.10
C PRO A 261 8.57 9.08 -0.94
N LEU A 262 9.80 9.26 -1.41
CA LEU A 262 10.26 10.50 -2.05
C LEU A 262 9.41 10.94 -3.26
N LEU A 263 9.03 10.00 -4.12
CA LEU A 263 8.44 10.26 -5.45
C LEU A 263 6.94 9.96 -5.58
N ASN A 264 6.27 9.46 -4.54
CA ASN A 264 4.81 9.43 -4.55
C ASN A 264 4.27 10.83 -4.23
N LEU A 265 3.79 11.55 -5.26
CA LEU A 265 3.15 12.85 -5.09
C LEU A 265 1.68 12.73 -4.64
N SER A 266 0.99 11.69 -5.12
CA SER A 266 -0.39 11.39 -4.72
C SER A 266 -0.41 10.59 -3.40
N ASN A 267 -1.40 10.86 -2.54
CA ASN A 267 -1.63 10.19 -1.25
C ASN A 267 -0.52 10.37 -0.19
N ASN A 268 0.57 11.05 -0.52
CA ASN A 268 1.66 11.34 0.41
C ASN A 268 1.38 12.65 1.17
N PRO A 269 1.15 12.61 2.49
CA PRO A 269 0.89 13.81 3.28
C PRO A 269 2.12 14.73 3.39
N ALA A 270 3.32 14.21 3.11
CA ALA A 270 4.58 14.97 3.05
C ALA A 270 5.16 14.94 1.63
N LYS A 271 4.30 15.16 0.60
CA LYS A 271 4.76 15.27 -0.79
C LYS A 271 5.77 16.41 -0.94
N ILE A 272 6.74 16.21 -1.82
CA ILE A 272 7.86 17.14 -2.00
C ILE A 272 7.54 18.08 -3.16
N GLN A 273 7.26 19.34 -2.82
CA GLN A 273 6.78 20.36 -3.77
C GLN A 273 7.73 20.58 -4.96
N ILE A 274 9.05 20.64 -4.71
CA ILE A 274 10.03 20.87 -5.79
C ILE A 274 10.01 19.78 -6.88
N ILE A 275 9.57 18.55 -6.56
CA ILE A 275 9.44 17.46 -7.54
C ILE A 275 8.17 17.65 -8.38
N GLU A 276 7.10 18.14 -7.76
CA GLU A 276 5.86 18.52 -8.44
C GLU A 276 6.13 19.65 -9.44
N GLU A 277 6.80 20.72 -8.99
CA GLU A 277 7.23 21.85 -9.82
C GLU A 277 8.11 21.42 -10.99
N SER A 278 9.10 20.53 -10.75
CA SER A 278 9.95 19.99 -11.81
C SER A 278 9.15 19.21 -12.86
N ARG A 279 8.09 18.49 -12.44
CA ARG A 279 7.21 17.78 -13.39
C ARG A 279 6.31 18.73 -14.17
N GLU A 280 5.83 19.79 -13.53
CA GLU A 280 5.06 20.84 -14.20
C GLU A 280 5.91 21.58 -15.24
N GLU A 281 7.17 21.85 -14.93
CA GLU A 281 8.13 22.42 -15.89
C GLU A 281 8.30 21.51 -17.11
N CYS A 282 8.51 20.20 -16.92
CA CYS A 282 8.57 19.24 -18.03
C CYS A 282 7.29 19.29 -18.89
N ILE A 283 6.11 19.42 -18.27
CA ILE A 283 4.85 19.55 -19.02
C ILE A 283 4.81 20.86 -19.80
N ARG A 284 5.25 21.98 -19.22
CA ARG A 284 5.29 23.28 -19.92
C ARG A 284 6.19 23.20 -21.14
N ILE A 285 7.39 22.64 -21.01
CA ILE A 285 8.31 22.42 -22.14
C ILE A 285 7.67 21.53 -23.19
N ALA A 286 7.09 20.39 -22.78
CA ALA A 286 6.45 19.48 -23.72
C ALA A 286 5.24 20.09 -24.47
N LYS A 287 4.64 21.16 -23.93
CA LYS A 287 3.55 21.92 -24.55
C LYS A 287 4.02 23.16 -25.31
N SER A 288 5.26 23.60 -25.12
CA SER A 288 5.76 24.79 -25.81
C SER A 288 5.83 24.52 -27.30
N GLU A 289 5.79 25.58 -28.09
CA GLU A 289 6.07 25.48 -29.53
C GLU A 289 7.45 24.83 -29.74
N PRO A 290 7.60 23.93 -30.73
CA PRO A 290 8.86 23.28 -31.07
C PRO A 290 10.01 24.27 -31.30
#